data_AF-A0A1V6N3P4-F1
#
_entry.id   AF-A0A1V6N3P4-F1
#
_cell.length_a   1.000
_cell.length_b   1.000
_cell.length_c   1.000
_cell.angle_alpha   90.00
_cell.angle_beta   90.00
_cell.angle_gamma   90.00
#
_symmetry.space_group_name_H-M   'P 1'
#
loop_
_entity.id
_entity.type
_entity.pdbx_description
1 polymer ?
#
loop_
_entity_poly.entity_id
_entity_poly.type
_entity_poly.pdbx_seq_one_letter_code
_entity_poly.pdbx_strand_id
1 'polypeptide(L)'
;MNNRSYYILIIGLLMLSIIAFILDGYGFQLGDTIAISSSLLAFMGLIYTNYKNDLMVRKQVEKADERLQIQLKTEVDNLTVELSNQDERLKKELNEQKEVIREQLRYSEKNLKLELRYKDKERVLLDLFDLLFKNKDSLEDIESDSLIKSTDSVIESRKNIYYSFEITRHNIHDFYYMPKNIRHLIEDYCNIINNVKNQSSNNPDFSKDKSIILNSQLLNHLNNIYSSVEEELNIKMDRFE
;
A
#
# COMPACT_ATOMS: atom_id res chain seq x y z
N MET A 1 77.28 33.65 -1.10
CA MET A 1 76.99 34.53 0.06
C MET A 1 76.31 35.78 -0.48
N ASN A 2 75.12 36.12 0.01
CA ASN A 2 74.27 37.15 -0.61
C ASN A 2 74.84 38.56 -0.39
N ASN A 3 75.17 39.29 -1.46
CA ASN A 3 75.68 40.66 -1.42
C ASN A 3 74.81 41.61 -0.58
N ARG A 4 73.50 41.34 -0.44
CA ARG A 4 72.56 42.09 0.40
C ARG A 4 72.94 42.13 1.88
N SER A 5 73.50 41.05 2.42
CA SER A 5 73.92 41.00 3.83
C SER A 5 75.16 41.86 4.10
N TYR A 6 76.06 41.98 3.14
CA TYR A 6 77.24 42.86 3.23
C TYR A 6 76.83 44.34 3.22
N TYR A 7 75.89 44.73 2.35
CA TYR A 7 75.39 46.12 2.32
C TYR A 7 74.70 46.52 3.62
N ILE A 8 73.90 45.64 4.21
CA ILE A 8 73.23 45.89 5.49
C ILE A 8 74.26 46.08 6.62
N LEU A 9 75.33 45.28 6.61
CA LEU A 9 76.38 45.36 7.62
C LEU A 9 77.20 46.66 7.49
N ILE A 10 77.55 47.06 6.27
CA ILE A 10 78.25 48.33 5.99
C ILE A 10 77.39 49.54 6.37
N ILE A 11 76.10 49.53 6.02
CA ILE A 11 75.16 50.61 6.39
C ILE A 11 74.98 50.67 7.91
N GLY A 12 74.88 49.53 8.59
CA GLY A 12 74.80 49.46 10.05
C GLY A 12 76.05 50.03 10.74
N LEU A 13 77.23 49.75 10.20
CA LEU A 13 78.52 50.28 10.69
C LEU A 13 78.64 51.79 10.46
N LEU A 14 78.18 52.29 9.31
CA LEU A 14 78.12 53.72 9.01
C LEU A 14 77.17 54.45 9.97
N MET A 15 75.98 53.90 10.24
CA MET A 15 75.02 54.49 11.17
C MET A 15 75.56 54.51 12.61
N LEU A 16 76.24 53.44 13.04
CA LEU A 16 76.93 53.39 14.34
C LEU A 16 78.04 54.44 14.45
N SER A 17 78.82 54.63 13.39
CA SER A 17 79.86 55.66 13.33
C SER A 17 79.28 57.08 13.40
N ILE A 18 78.16 57.35 12.73
CA ILE A 18 77.47 58.65 12.77
C ILE A 18 76.90 58.92 14.16
N ILE A 19 76.24 57.93 14.78
CA ILE A 19 75.67 58.05 16.12
C ILE A 19 76.77 58.30 17.17
N ALA A 20 77.88 57.57 17.07
CA ALA A 20 79.03 57.78 17.96
C ALA A 20 79.65 59.17 17.79
N PHE A 21 79.78 59.66 16.54
CA PHE A 21 80.30 61.00 16.26
C PHE A 21 79.40 62.11 16.79
N ILE A 22 78.07 61.97 16.68
CA ILE A 22 77.11 62.93 17.23
C ILE A 22 77.19 62.95 18.76
N LEU A 23 77.24 61.79 19.41
CA LEU A 23 77.29 61.68 20.87
C LEU A 23 78.59 62.22 21.48
N ASP A 24 79.72 62.02 20.80
CA ASP A 24 81.02 62.63 21.17
C ASP A 24 80.97 64.16 21.09
N GLY A 25 80.29 64.70 20.06
CA GLY A 25 80.06 66.15 19.91
C GLY A 25 79.20 66.80 21.00
N TYR A 26 78.44 66.02 21.76
CA TYR A 26 77.64 66.48 22.91
C TYR A 26 78.37 66.32 24.27
N GLY A 27 79.62 65.85 24.27
CA GLY A 27 80.46 65.74 25.47
C GLY A 27 80.14 64.52 26.36
N PHE A 28 79.49 63.49 25.82
CA PHE A 28 79.27 62.24 26.53
C PHE A 28 80.57 61.44 26.68
N GLN A 29 80.76 60.80 27.85
CA GLN A 29 81.88 59.90 28.03
C GLN A 29 81.72 58.66 27.14
N LEU A 30 82.84 58.10 26.67
CA LEU A 30 82.85 56.98 25.72
C LEU A 30 82.03 55.77 26.22
N GLY A 31 81.93 55.58 27.55
CA GLY A 31 81.07 54.57 28.17
C GLY A 31 79.57 54.81 27.95
N ASP A 32 79.10 56.05 28.05
CA ASP A 32 77.69 56.41 27.85
C ASP A 32 77.29 56.26 26.38
N THR A 33 78.18 56.63 25.46
CA THR A 33 77.98 56.47 24.01
C THR A 33 77.84 54.99 23.61
N ILE A 34 78.63 54.10 24.21
CA ILE A 34 78.51 52.65 24.01
C ILE A 34 77.21 52.11 24.62
N ALA A 35 76.81 52.59 25.80
CA ALA A 35 75.56 52.18 26.44
C ALA A 35 74.32 52.57 25.61
N ILE A 36 74.28 53.81 25.11
CA ILE A 36 73.17 54.31 24.27
C ILE A 36 73.12 53.54 22.94
N SER A 37 74.24 53.37 22.25
CA SER A 37 74.29 52.65 20.97
C SER A 37 73.93 51.16 21.09
N SER A 38 74.39 50.49 22.15
CA SER A 38 74.01 49.09 22.42
C SER A 38 72.53 48.94 22.78
N SER A 39 71.96 49.88 23.55
CA SER A 39 70.52 49.89 23.85
C SER A 39 69.66 50.10 22.59
N LEU A 40 70.10 50.96 21.67
CA LEU A 40 69.40 51.20 20.41
C LEU A 40 69.45 49.96 19.50
N LEU A 41 70.60 49.28 19.41
CA LEU A 41 70.72 48.01 18.67
C LEU A 41 69.83 46.92 19.27
N ALA A 42 69.77 46.81 20.60
CA ALA A 42 68.90 45.86 21.28
C ALA A 42 67.42 46.17 21.00
N PHE A 43 67.02 47.44 21.06
CA PHE A 43 65.66 47.89 20.75
C PHE A 43 65.27 47.60 19.30
N MET A 44 66.15 47.93 18.34
CA MET A 44 65.94 47.61 16.92
C MET A 44 65.89 46.09 16.67
N GLY A 45 66.70 45.32 17.39
CA GLY A 45 66.65 43.86 17.40
C GLY A 45 65.30 43.32 17.84
N LEU A 46 64.74 43.86 18.93
CA LEU A 46 63.41 43.49 19.44
C LEU A 46 62.28 43.87 18.47
N ILE A 47 62.34 45.04 17.83
CA ILE A 47 61.35 45.43 16.80
C ILE A 47 61.41 44.47 15.62
N TYR A 48 62.61 44.14 15.14
CA TYR A 48 62.79 43.25 13.99
C TYR A 48 62.33 41.82 14.29
N THR A 49 62.64 41.29 15.48
CA THR A 49 62.16 39.96 15.88
C THR A 49 60.65 39.92 16.03
N ASN A 50 60.04 40.96 16.62
CA ASN A 50 58.58 41.08 16.69
C ASN A 50 57.93 41.14 15.30
N TYR A 51 58.48 41.93 14.38
CA TYR A 51 58.01 41.99 13.00
C TYR A 51 58.10 40.64 12.28
N LYS A 52 59.23 39.94 12.43
CA LYS A 52 59.43 38.61 11.83
C LYS A 52 58.47 37.57 12.43
N ASN A 53 58.26 37.63 13.74
CA ASN A 53 57.33 36.75 14.45
C ASN A 53 55.89 36.99 13.99
N ASP A 54 55.44 38.25 13.89
CA ASP A 54 54.11 38.59 13.37
C ASP A 54 53.90 38.05 11.95
N LEU A 55 54.88 38.23 11.07
CA LEU A 55 54.81 37.73 9.69
C LEU A 55 54.77 36.19 9.63
N MET A 56 55.46 35.51 10.55
CA MET A 56 55.41 34.05 10.66
C MET A 56 54.06 33.57 11.19
N VAL A 57 53.51 34.25 12.20
CA VAL A 57 52.18 33.95 12.76
C VAL A 57 51.10 34.13 11.70
N ARG A 58 51.11 35.25 10.96
CA ARG A 58 50.15 35.48 9.86
C ARG A 58 50.16 34.36 8.84
N LYS A 59 51.34 33.93 8.39
CA LYS A 59 51.47 32.80 7.45
C LYS A 59 50.96 31.47 8.02
N GLN A 60 51.12 31.25 9.33
CA GLN A 60 50.58 30.06 9.98
C GLN A 60 49.05 30.12 10.07
N VAL A 61 48.50 31.29 10.38
CA VAL A 61 47.05 31.53 10.43
C VAL A 61 46.42 31.34 9.05
N GLU A 62 47.01 31.92 8.00
CA GLU A 62 46.53 31.73 6.61
C GLU A 62 46.50 30.25 6.22
N LYS A 63 47.57 29.50 6.51
CA LYS A 63 47.60 28.06 6.24
C LYS A 63 46.60 27.25 7.07
N ALA A 64 46.34 27.68 8.31
CA ALA A 64 45.34 27.04 9.16
C ALA A 64 43.92 27.30 8.59
N ASP A 65 43.66 28.51 8.14
CA ASP A 65 42.40 28.89 7.50
C ASP A 65 42.16 28.12 6.20
N GLU A 66 43.17 28.04 5.32
CA GLU A 66 43.10 27.23 4.09
C GLU A 66 42.76 25.75 4.39
N ARG A 67 43.38 25.17 5.43
CA ARG A 67 43.10 23.78 5.84
C ARG A 67 41.68 23.62 6.37
N LEU A 68 41.20 24.57 7.17
CA LEU A 68 39.83 24.55 7.69
C LEU A 68 38.80 24.67 6.57
N GLN A 69 39.03 25.54 5.59
CA GLN A 69 38.14 25.66 4.43
C GLN A 69 38.07 24.36 3.63
N ILE A 70 39.20 23.67 3.42
CA ILE A 70 39.24 22.37 2.74
C ILE A 70 38.50 21.29 3.55
N GLN A 71 38.73 21.25 4.87
CA GLN A 71 38.05 20.29 5.76
C GLN A 71 36.54 20.49 5.75
N LEU A 72 36.09 21.75 5.92
CA LEU A 72 34.67 22.08 5.92
C LEU A 72 34.01 21.73 4.59
N LYS A 73 34.67 22.02 3.47
CA LYS A 73 34.15 21.65 2.15
C LYS A 73 33.99 20.14 2.00
N THR A 74 35.00 19.38 2.42
CA THR A 74 34.98 17.91 2.36
C THR A 74 33.86 17.34 3.23
N GLU A 75 33.66 17.89 4.43
CA GLU A 75 32.59 17.47 5.33
C GLU A 75 31.19 17.76 4.75
N VAL A 76 31.00 18.94 4.15
CA VAL A 76 29.74 19.29 3.46
C VAL A 76 29.48 18.35 2.27
N ASP A 77 30.49 18.05 1.46
CA ASP A 77 30.36 17.12 0.34
C ASP A 77 29.98 15.71 0.82
N ASN A 78 30.62 15.23 1.90
CA ASN A 78 30.31 13.93 2.50
C ASN A 78 28.88 13.87 3.06
N LEU A 79 28.46 14.90 3.81
CA LEU A 79 27.09 15.00 4.34
C LEU A 79 26.04 15.03 3.23
N THR A 80 26.34 15.71 2.13
CA THR A 80 25.44 15.78 0.96
C THR A 80 25.24 14.39 0.33
N VAL A 81 26.33 13.63 0.18
CA VAL A 81 26.27 12.25 -0.33
C VAL A 81 25.51 11.34 0.64
N GLU A 82 25.77 11.46 1.94
CA GLU A 82 25.07 10.66 2.95
C GLU A 82 23.57 10.93 2.97
N LEU A 83 23.16 12.20 2.91
CA LEU A 83 21.76 12.62 2.82
C LEU A 83 21.09 12.05 1.56
N SER A 84 21.76 12.13 0.40
CA SER A 84 21.23 11.56 -0.85
C SER A 84 21.03 10.05 -0.74
N ASN A 85 21.98 9.34 -0.16
CA ASN A 85 21.88 7.88 0.03
C ASN A 85 20.76 7.50 1.01
N GLN A 86 20.56 8.28 2.08
CA GLN A 86 19.46 8.06 3.02
C GLN A 86 18.10 8.32 2.36
N ASP A 87 17.97 9.38 1.56
CA ASP A 87 16.74 9.69 0.83
C ASP A 87 16.38 8.58 -0.19
N GLU A 88 17.35 8.06 -0.92
CA GLU A 88 17.13 6.93 -1.84
C GLU A 88 16.68 5.66 -1.11
N ARG A 89 17.31 5.34 0.03
CA ARG A 89 16.91 4.19 0.86
C ARG A 89 15.48 4.34 1.37
N LEU A 90 15.13 5.51 1.92
CA LEU A 90 13.78 5.78 2.42
C LEU A 90 12.73 5.70 1.30
N LYS A 91 13.02 6.23 0.12
CA LYS A 91 12.13 6.11 -1.05
C LYS A 91 11.91 4.65 -1.45
N LYS A 92 12.97 3.83 -1.41
CA LYS A 92 12.87 2.41 -1.71
C LYS A 92 12.01 1.67 -0.68
N GLU A 93 12.28 1.87 0.61
CA GLU A 93 11.50 1.24 1.70
C GLU A 93 10.02 1.65 1.64
N LEU A 94 9.73 2.93 1.38
CA LEU A 94 8.35 3.41 1.25
C LEU A 94 7.62 2.74 0.08
N ASN A 95 8.30 2.56 -1.06
CA ASN A 95 7.72 1.90 -2.21
C ASN A 95 7.47 0.40 -1.94
N GLU A 96 8.40 -0.29 -1.30
CA GLU A 96 8.23 -1.70 -0.92
C GLU A 96 7.05 -1.87 0.05
N GLN A 97 6.94 -1.03 1.08
CA GLN A 97 5.82 -1.06 2.01
C GLN A 97 4.48 -0.78 1.31
N LYS A 98 4.46 0.19 0.37
CA LYS A 98 3.26 0.52 -0.39
C LYS A 98 2.79 -0.64 -1.26
N GLU A 99 3.71 -1.38 -1.89
CA GLU A 99 3.36 -2.57 -2.68
C GLU A 99 2.84 -3.69 -1.79
N VAL A 100 3.47 -3.95 -0.63
CA VAL A 100 2.98 -4.95 0.33
C VAL A 100 1.56 -4.62 0.79
N ILE A 101 1.28 -3.36 1.14
CA ILE A 101 -0.06 -2.92 1.55
C ILE A 101 -1.06 -3.09 0.40
N ARG A 102 -0.68 -2.77 -0.83
CA ARG A 102 -1.54 -2.96 -2.02
C ARG A 102 -1.89 -4.43 -2.25
N GLU A 103 -0.92 -5.32 -2.12
CA GLU A 103 -1.16 -6.77 -2.26
C GLU A 103 -2.08 -7.31 -1.17
N GLN A 104 -1.86 -6.91 0.08
CA GLN A 104 -2.72 -7.27 1.21
C GLN A 104 -4.16 -6.78 1.00
N LEU A 105 -4.33 -5.53 0.52
CA LEU A 105 -5.66 -4.98 0.23
C LEU A 105 -6.36 -5.78 -0.87
N ARG A 106 -5.66 -6.09 -1.96
CA ARG A 106 -6.21 -6.88 -3.07
C ARG A 106 -6.61 -8.29 -2.63
N TYR A 107 -5.81 -8.91 -1.76
CA TYR A 107 -6.12 -10.21 -1.18
C TYR A 107 -7.37 -10.14 -0.28
N SER A 108 -7.44 -9.14 0.60
CA SER A 108 -8.59 -8.90 1.47
C SER A 108 -9.87 -8.66 0.66
N GLU A 109 -9.84 -7.79 -0.36
CA GLU A 109 -10.99 -7.54 -1.23
C GLU A 109 -11.48 -8.79 -1.95
N LYS A 110 -10.55 -9.64 -2.42
CA LYS A 110 -10.92 -10.91 -3.09
C LYS A 110 -11.60 -11.86 -2.11
N ASN A 111 -11.05 -12.00 -0.90
CA ASN A 111 -11.63 -12.85 0.13
C ASN A 111 -13.00 -12.33 0.58
N LEU A 112 -13.15 -11.03 0.79
CA LEU A 112 -14.43 -10.43 1.17
C LEU A 112 -15.50 -10.64 0.09
N LYS A 113 -15.14 -10.48 -1.19
CA LYS A 113 -16.05 -10.78 -2.31
C LYS A 113 -16.47 -12.25 -2.36
N LEU A 114 -15.54 -13.17 -2.04
CA LEU A 114 -15.86 -14.59 -1.96
C LEU A 114 -16.78 -14.87 -0.78
N GLU A 115 -16.46 -14.36 0.41
CA GLU A 115 -17.26 -14.55 1.63
C GLU A 115 -18.67 -14.01 1.48
N LEU A 116 -18.83 -12.81 0.91
CA LEU A 116 -20.15 -12.25 0.59
C LEU A 116 -20.91 -13.13 -0.41
N ARG A 117 -20.24 -13.62 -1.45
CA ARG A 117 -20.86 -14.54 -2.42
C ARG A 117 -21.31 -15.85 -1.78
N TYR A 118 -20.51 -16.43 -0.88
CA TYR A 118 -20.86 -17.65 -0.17
C TYR A 118 -22.04 -17.42 0.77
N LYS A 119 -22.03 -16.32 1.53
CA LYS A 119 -23.13 -15.94 2.43
C LYS A 119 -24.43 -15.69 1.67
N ASP A 120 -24.36 -14.99 0.54
CA ASP A 120 -25.53 -14.74 -0.31
C ASP A 120 -26.04 -16.04 -0.95
N LYS A 121 -25.14 -16.93 -1.41
CA LYS A 121 -25.51 -18.26 -1.92
C LYS A 121 -26.23 -19.09 -0.86
N GLU A 122 -25.67 -19.20 0.33
CA GLU A 122 -26.25 -19.99 1.42
C GLU A 122 -27.63 -19.46 1.81
N ARG A 123 -27.78 -18.14 1.91
CA ARG A 123 -29.08 -17.50 2.14
C ARG A 123 -30.10 -17.85 1.06
N VAL A 124 -29.73 -17.75 -0.21
CA VAL A 124 -30.63 -18.10 -1.32
C VAL A 124 -31.04 -19.57 -1.30
N LEU A 125 -30.10 -20.46 -0.95
CA LEU A 125 -30.40 -21.88 -0.80
C LEU A 125 -31.35 -22.14 0.38
N LEU A 126 -31.20 -21.42 1.49
CA LEU A 126 -32.13 -21.50 2.64
C LEU A 126 -33.51 -20.93 2.30
N ASP A 127 -33.58 -19.80 1.59
CA ASP A 127 -34.86 -19.24 1.14
C ASP A 127 -35.58 -20.19 0.16
N LEU A 128 -34.82 -20.85 -0.73
CA LEU A 128 -35.34 -21.89 -1.62
C LEU A 128 -35.78 -23.13 -0.83
N PHE A 129 -35.00 -23.54 0.17
CA PHE A 129 -35.35 -24.63 1.09
C PHE A 129 -36.68 -24.34 1.78
N ASP A 130 -36.86 -23.15 2.34
CA ASP A 130 -38.09 -22.73 3.00
C ASP A 130 -39.29 -22.72 2.04
N LEU A 131 -39.08 -22.26 0.80
CA LEU A 131 -40.11 -22.25 -0.24
C LEU A 131 -40.54 -23.66 -0.62
N LEU A 132 -39.58 -24.56 -0.78
CA LEU A 132 -39.82 -25.98 -1.01
C LEU A 132 -40.56 -26.60 0.19
N PHE A 133 -40.13 -26.32 1.41
CA PHE A 133 -40.75 -26.84 2.61
C PHE A 133 -42.19 -26.33 2.80
N LYS A 134 -42.45 -25.04 2.53
CA LYS A 134 -43.81 -24.45 2.55
C LYS A 134 -44.76 -25.10 1.56
N ASN A 135 -44.23 -25.60 0.44
CA ASN A 135 -45.01 -26.30 -0.56
C ASN A 135 -45.04 -27.83 -0.35
N LYS A 136 -44.54 -28.34 0.78
CA LYS A 136 -44.50 -29.79 1.07
C LYS A 136 -45.88 -30.45 0.94
N ASP A 137 -46.91 -29.87 1.53
CA ASP A 137 -48.29 -30.40 1.45
C ASP A 137 -48.78 -30.44 -0.01
N SER A 138 -48.42 -29.42 -0.80
CA SER A 138 -48.69 -29.36 -2.24
C SER A 138 -47.91 -30.41 -3.05
N LEU A 139 -46.75 -30.87 -2.57
CA LEU A 139 -46.05 -32.01 -3.15
C LEU A 139 -46.69 -33.34 -2.78
N GLU A 140 -47.14 -33.52 -1.54
CA GLU A 140 -47.89 -34.73 -1.15
C GLU A 140 -49.17 -34.89 -1.99
N ASP A 141 -49.81 -33.78 -2.36
CA ASP A 141 -50.93 -33.77 -3.31
C ASP A 141 -50.55 -34.29 -4.70
N ILE A 142 -49.32 -34.03 -5.17
CA ILE A 142 -48.82 -34.45 -6.48
C ILE A 142 -48.29 -35.90 -6.44
N GLU A 143 -47.66 -36.31 -5.33
CA GLU A 143 -47.12 -37.67 -5.10
C GLU A 143 -48.19 -38.71 -4.82
N SER A 144 -49.24 -38.33 -4.09
CA SER A 144 -50.38 -39.21 -3.85
C SER A 144 -51.10 -39.43 -5.18
N ASP A 145 -50.69 -40.47 -5.91
CA ASP A 145 -51.29 -41.03 -7.14
C ASP A 145 -52.75 -41.48 -6.96
N SER A 146 -53.38 -41.04 -5.86
CA SER A 146 -54.63 -41.55 -5.37
C SER A 146 -55.78 -40.80 -6.00
N LEU A 147 -56.58 -41.58 -6.72
CA LEU A 147 -58.03 -41.56 -6.91
C LEU A 147 -58.92 -40.88 -5.81
N ILE A 148 -58.36 -40.26 -4.77
CA ILE A 148 -59.00 -39.75 -3.56
C ILE A 148 -58.99 -38.21 -3.49
N LYS A 149 -57.98 -37.52 -4.05
CA LYS A 149 -57.94 -36.04 -4.07
C LYS A 149 -58.64 -35.49 -5.32
N SER A 150 -59.43 -34.43 -5.14
CA SER A 150 -60.08 -33.76 -6.27
C SER A 150 -59.04 -33.26 -7.26
N THR A 151 -59.27 -33.41 -8.57
CA THR A 151 -58.34 -32.91 -9.60
C THR A 151 -57.99 -31.43 -9.46
N ASP A 152 -58.84 -30.67 -8.76
CA ASP A 152 -58.68 -29.24 -8.55
C ASP A 152 -57.63 -28.92 -7.47
N SER A 153 -57.42 -29.79 -6.48
CA SER A 153 -56.38 -29.59 -5.46
C SER A 153 -54.97 -29.78 -6.03
N VAL A 154 -54.79 -30.81 -6.88
CA VAL A 154 -53.52 -31.04 -7.60
C VAL A 154 -53.18 -29.86 -8.51
N ILE A 155 -54.19 -29.28 -9.18
CA ILE A 155 -54.03 -28.10 -10.02
C ILE A 155 -53.57 -26.90 -9.20
N GLU A 156 -54.17 -26.68 -8.04
CA GLU A 156 -53.81 -25.56 -7.16
C GLU A 156 -52.39 -25.71 -6.60
N SER A 157 -52.03 -26.92 -6.20
CA SER A 157 -50.68 -27.26 -5.75
C SER A 157 -49.61 -27.03 -6.83
N ARG A 158 -49.88 -27.38 -8.10
CA ARG A 158 -49.00 -27.05 -9.24
C ARG A 158 -48.86 -25.54 -9.45
N LYS A 159 -49.95 -24.77 -9.32
CA LYS A 159 -49.90 -23.30 -9.45
C LYS A 159 -49.04 -22.68 -8.36
N ASN A 160 -49.22 -23.10 -7.12
CA ASN A 160 -48.49 -22.55 -5.97
C ASN A 160 -46.97 -22.75 -6.13
N ILE A 161 -46.55 -23.95 -6.52
CA ILE A 161 -45.15 -24.27 -6.79
C ILE A 161 -44.62 -23.46 -7.99
N TYR A 162 -45.38 -23.42 -9.09
CA TYR A 162 -44.99 -22.66 -10.28
C TYR A 162 -44.75 -21.18 -9.98
N TYR A 163 -45.72 -20.50 -9.36
CA TYR A 163 -45.60 -19.07 -9.07
C TYR A 163 -44.47 -18.79 -8.07
N SER A 164 -44.26 -19.69 -7.11
CA SER A 164 -43.14 -19.57 -6.17
C SER A 164 -41.80 -19.60 -6.89
N PHE A 165 -41.59 -20.54 -7.82
CA PHE A 165 -40.38 -20.60 -8.63
C PHE A 165 -40.27 -19.47 -9.65
N GLU A 166 -41.38 -19.03 -10.22
CA GLU A 166 -41.39 -17.90 -11.14
C GLU A 166 -40.95 -16.61 -10.43
N ILE A 167 -41.39 -16.37 -9.19
CA ILE A 167 -40.93 -15.24 -8.37
C ILE A 167 -39.42 -15.34 -8.11
N THR A 168 -38.94 -16.50 -7.69
CA THR A 168 -37.51 -16.73 -7.44
C THR A 168 -36.66 -16.53 -8.70
N ARG A 169 -37.18 -16.93 -9.87
CA ARG A 169 -36.51 -16.71 -11.17
C ARG A 169 -36.43 -15.24 -11.55
N HIS A 170 -37.49 -14.47 -11.26
CA HIS A 170 -37.52 -13.03 -11.58
C HIS A 170 -36.74 -12.18 -10.57
N ASN A 171 -36.48 -12.68 -9.36
CA ASN A 171 -35.59 -12.01 -8.43
C ASN A 171 -34.13 -12.15 -8.89
N ILE A 172 -33.59 -11.08 -9.48
CA ILE A 172 -32.22 -11.04 -10.03
C ILE A 172 -31.17 -11.40 -8.98
N HIS A 173 -31.37 -11.01 -7.70
CA HIS A 173 -30.41 -11.29 -6.64
C HIS A 173 -30.37 -12.78 -6.32
N ASP A 174 -31.53 -13.40 -6.10
CA ASP A 174 -31.61 -14.81 -5.74
C ASP A 174 -31.17 -15.70 -6.90
N PHE A 175 -31.64 -15.35 -8.11
CA PHE A 175 -31.32 -16.11 -9.31
C PHE A 175 -29.83 -16.07 -9.66
N TYR A 176 -29.12 -14.96 -9.39
CA TYR A 176 -27.68 -14.85 -9.68
C TYR A 176 -26.83 -15.73 -8.77
N TYR A 177 -27.13 -15.80 -7.48
CA TYR A 177 -26.36 -16.55 -6.49
C TYR A 177 -26.74 -18.04 -6.42
N MET A 178 -27.88 -18.42 -6.99
CA MET A 178 -28.31 -19.82 -7.09
C MET A 178 -27.32 -20.66 -7.92
N PRO A 179 -26.92 -21.86 -7.44
CA PRO A 179 -26.13 -22.81 -8.22
C PRO A 179 -26.72 -23.11 -9.60
N LYS A 180 -25.84 -23.26 -10.61
CA LYS A 180 -26.27 -23.40 -12.02
C LYS A 180 -27.15 -24.63 -12.26
N ASN A 181 -26.86 -25.75 -11.59
CA ASN A 181 -27.65 -26.98 -11.64
C ASN A 181 -29.10 -26.73 -11.17
N ILE A 182 -29.28 -26.15 -9.98
CA ILE A 182 -30.60 -25.85 -9.40
C ILE A 182 -31.34 -24.85 -10.29
N ARG A 183 -30.63 -23.84 -10.78
CA ARG A 183 -31.18 -22.85 -11.71
C ARG A 183 -31.78 -23.47 -12.96
N HIS A 184 -31.02 -24.36 -13.63
CA HIS A 184 -31.50 -25.06 -14.81
C HIS A 184 -32.68 -25.97 -14.49
N LEU A 185 -32.67 -26.67 -13.35
CA LEU A 185 -33.79 -27.52 -12.96
C LEU A 185 -35.08 -26.72 -12.72
N ILE A 186 -34.99 -25.53 -12.11
CA ILE A 186 -36.13 -24.62 -11.92
C ILE A 186 -36.61 -24.06 -13.26
N GLU A 187 -35.69 -23.67 -14.14
CA GLU A 187 -36.02 -23.22 -15.51
C GLU A 187 -36.78 -24.31 -16.28
N ASP A 188 -36.27 -25.54 -16.24
CA ASP A 188 -36.89 -26.69 -16.90
C ASP A 188 -38.28 -26.99 -16.34
N TYR A 189 -38.44 -26.98 -15.01
CA TYR A 189 -39.74 -27.12 -14.36
C TYR A 189 -40.75 -26.07 -14.85
N CYS A 190 -40.34 -24.79 -14.85
CA CYS A 190 -41.18 -23.70 -15.33
C CYS A 190 -41.49 -23.83 -16.83
N ASN A 191 -40.53 -24.28 -17.63
CA ASN A 191 -40.68 -24.47 -19.07
C ASN A 191 -41.66 -25.60 -19.39
N ILE A 192 -41.61 -26.71 -18.66
CA ILE A 192 -42.58 -27.82 -18.80
C ILE A 192 -44.00 -27.29 -18.58
N ILE A 193 -44.23 -26.54 -17.50
CA ILE A 193 -45.54 -25.95 -17.20
C ILE A 193 -45.93 -24.89 -18.25
N ASN A 194 -44.99 -24.07 -18.70
CA ASN A 194 -45.23 -23.08 -19.76
C ASN A 194 -45.54 -23.72 -21.11
N ASN A 195 -45.04 -24.93 -21.39
CA ASN A 195 -45.35 -25.65 -22.63
C ASN A 195 -46.77 -26.25 -22.62
N VAL A 196 -47.41 -26.32 -21.45
CA VAL A 196 -48.85 -26.61 -21.31
C VAL A 196 -49.71 -25.37 -21.66
N LYS A 197 -49.10 -24.23 -22.04
CA LYS A 197 -49.83 -23.02 -22.45
C LYS A 197 -50.76 -23.27 -23.62
N ASN A 198 -51.93 -22.65 -23.50
CA ASN A 198 -52.78 -22.34 -24.64
C ASN A 198 -52.13 -21.17 -25.42
N GLN A 199 -51.97 -21.27 -26.74
CA GLN A 199 -51.35 -20.24 -27.59
C GLN A 199 -51.98 -18.83 -27.49
N SER A 200 -53.13 -18.70 -26.81
CA SER A 200 -53.93 -17.47 -26.66
C SER A 200 -53.84 -16.79 -25.28
N SER A 201 -53.09 -17.31 -24.32
CA SER A 201 -53.05 -16.82 -22.92
C SER A 201 -51.63 -16.57 -22.44
N ASN A 202 -51.37 -15.41 -21.82
CA ASN A 202 -50.08 -15.10 -21.19
C ASN A 202 -49.80 -15.99 -19.95
N ASN A 203 -50.83 -16.61 -19.37
CA ASN A 203 -50.74 -17.48 -18.20
C ASN A 203 -50.81 -18.97 -18.59
N PRO A 204 -50.05 -19.86 -17.93
CA PRO A 204 -50.16 -21.30 -18.12
C PRO A 204 -51.58 -21.79 -17.79
N ASP A 205 -52.12 -22.67 -18.62
CA ASP A 205 -53.42 -23.28 -18.40
C ASP A 205 -53.26 -24.62 -17.67
N PHE A 206 -53.26 -24.56 -16.34
CA PHE A 206 -53.10 -25.72 -15.47
C PHE A 206 -54.27 -26.72 -15.55
N SER A 207 -55.37 -26.36 -16.22
CA SER A 207 -56.58 -27.20 -16.30
C SER A 207 -56.56 -28.20 -17.47
N LYS A 208 -55.69 -27.97 -18.48
CA LYS A 208 -55.71 -28.67 -19.76
C LYS A 208 -55.04 -30.04 -19.76
N ASP A 209 -54.03 -30.24 -18.92
CA ASP A 209 -53.27 -31.48 -18.87
C ASP A 209 -53.27 -32.06 -17.46
N LYS A 210 -54.29 -32.88 -17.20
CA LYS A 210 -54.45 -33.64 -15.96
C LYS A 210 -53.77 -35.02 -16.03
N SER A 211 -52.92 -35.26 -17.05
CA SER A 211 -52.35 -36.59 -17.26
C SER A 211 -51.41 -36.98 -16.12
N ILE A 212 -51.47 -38.25 -15.73
CA ILE A 212 -50.56 -38.88 -14.75
C ILE A 212 -49.10 -38.81 -15.24
N ILE A 213 -48.91 -38.79 -16.56
CA ILE A 213 -47.58 -38.66 -17.19
C ILE A 213 -46.96 -37.29 -16.89
N LEU A 214 -47.72 -36.20 -17.03
CA LEU A 214 -47.22 -34.87 -16.68
C LEU A 214 -46.94 -34.75 -15.17
N ASN A 215 -47.77 -35.36 -14.31
CA ASN A 215 -47.53 -35.39 -12.87
C ASN A 215 -46.20 -36.08 -12.51
N SER A 216 -45.98 -37.28 -13.03
CA SER A 216 -44.75 -38.03 -12.76
C SER A 216 -43.51 -37.31 -13.29
N GLN A 217 -43.61 -36.61 -14.43
CA GLN A 217 -42.52 -35.76 -14.95
C GLN A 217 -42.23 -34.56 -14.05
N LEU A 218 -43.25 -33.80 -13.66
CA LEU A 218 -43.10 -32.64 -12.77
C LEU A 218 -42.57 -33.03 -11.40
N LEU A 219 -43.03 -34.16 -10.88
CA LEU A 219 -42.58 -34.70 -9.61
C LEU A 219 -41.11 -35.13 -9.67
N ASN A 220 -40.69 -35.80 -10.74
CA ASN A 220 -39.28 -36.14 -10.94
C ASN A 220 -38.39 -34.87 -10.99
N HIS A 221 -38.83 -33.82 -11.68
CA HIS A 221 -38.11 -32.56 -11.72
C HIS A 221 -38.02 -31.89 -10.34
N LEU A 222 -39.12 -31.89 -9.58
CA LEU A 222 -39.12 -31.40 -8.20
C LEU A 222 -38.13 -32.19 -7.34
N ASN A 223 -38.21 -33.51 -7.34
CA ASN A 223 -37.31 -34.37 -6.57
C ASN A 223 -35.84 -34.14 -6.92
N ASN A 224 -35.52 -33.81 -8.17
CA ASN A 224 -34.17 -33.43 -8.59
C ASN A 224 -33.75 -32.06 -8.04
N ILE A 225 -34.66 -31.07 -8.01
CA ILE A 225 -34.41 -29.75 -7.39
C ILE A 225 -34.13 -29.96 -5.90
N TYR A 226 -34.97 -30.72 -5.19
CA TYR A 226 -34.81 -31.05 -3.78
C TYR A 226 -33.46 -31.69 -3.49
N SER A 227 -33.12 -32.76 -4.22
CA SER A 227 -31.86 -33.49 -4.03
C SER A 227 -30.65 -32.59 -4.26
N SER A 228 -30.73 -31.68 -5.24
CA SER A 228 -29.66 -30.73 -5.54
C SER A 228 -29.50 -29.66 -4.45
N VAL A 229 -30.61 -29.20 -3.86
CA VAL A 229 -30.60 -28.24 -2.74
C VAL A 229 -30.05 -28.91 -1.47
N GLU A 230 -30.46 -30.15 -1.18
CA GLU A 230 -29.94 -30.95 -0.07
C GLU A 230 -28.44 -31.20 -0.17
N GLU A 231 -27.96 -31.56 -1.36
CA GLU A 231 -26.53 -31.77 -1.63
C GLU A 231 -25.72 -30.48 -1.42
N GLU A 232 -26.23 -29.35 -1.92
CA GLU A 232 -25.56 -28.04 -1.80
C GLU A 232 -25.60 -27.46 -0.37
N LEU A 233 -26.65 -27.76 0.41
CA LEU A 233 -26.75 -27.38 1.83
C LEU A 233 -26.12 -28.39 2.78
N ASN A 234 -25.79 -29.60 2.30
CA ASN A 234 -25.37 -30.75 3.11
C ASN A 234 -26.36 -31.06 4.25
N ILE A 235 -27.66 -30.91 3.96
CA ILE A 235 -28.79 -31.20 4.86
C ILE A 235 -29.62 -32.27 4.18
N LYS A 236 -30.09 -33.27 4.94
CA LYS A 236 -31.17 -34.14 4.47
C LYS A 236 -32.49 -33.53 4.92
N MET A 237 -33.41 -33.28 4.00
CA MET A 237 -34.78 -33.00 4.41
C MET A 237 -35.38 -34.30 4.94
N ASP A 238 -36.17 -34.19 6.00
CA ASP A 238 -37.11 -35.25 6.37
C ASP A 238 -38.17 -35.34 5.27
N ARG A 239 -37.82 -36.09 4.23
CA ARG A 239 -38.76 -36.56 3.22
C ARG A 239 -39.63 -37.60 3.91
N PHE A 240 -40.75 -37.12 4.46
CA PHE A 240 -41.93 -37.90 4.86
C PHE A 240 -41.64 -39.06 5.84
N GLU A 241 -42.04 -38.91 7.10
CA GLU A 241 -42.47 -40.06 7.91
C GLU A 241 -43.83 -40.56 7.41
#